data_AF-A0A1M7PXJ3-F1
#
_entry.id   AF-A0A1M7PXJ3-F1
#
_cell.length_a   1.000
_cell.length_b   1.000
_cell.length_c   1.000
_cell.angle_alpha   90.00
_cell.angle_beta   90.00
_cell.angle_gamma   90.00
#
_symmetry.space_group_name_H-M   'P 1'
#
loop_
_entity.id
_entity.type
_entity.pdbx_description
1 polymer ?
#
loop_
_entity_poly.entity_id
_entity_poly.type
_entity_poly.pdbx_seq_one_letter_code
_entity_poly.pdbx_strand_id
1 'polypeptide(L)' 'MAKKQEQLELVEKAIEHLEKKESLTPEERELYKDLIILREQINQKDYEVSWQMFLRIILRFCIAVASHEIIEHLKI' A
#
# COMPACT_ATOMS: atom_id res chain seq x y z
N MET A 1 -13.00 -6.72 -15.44
CA MET A 1 -13.48 -6.38 -14.08
C MET A 1 -12.70 -7.09 -12.98
N ALA A 2 -12.27 -8.36 -13.12
CA ALA A 2 -11.46 -9.07 -12.10
C ALA A 2 -10.18 -8.32 -11.67
N LYS A 3 -9.38 -7.79 -12.61
CA LYS A 3 -8.14 -7.06 -12.31
C LYS A 3 -8.32 -5.82 -11.44
N LYS A 4 -9.42 -5.07 -11.63
CA LYS A 4 -9.73 -3.87 -10.83
C LYS A 4 -10.04 -4.26 -9.38
N GLN A 5 -10.83 -5.32 -9.20
CA GLN A 5 -11.19 -5.85 -7.88
C GLN A 5 -9.96 -6.40 -7.15
N GLU A 6 -9.12 -7.18 -7.82
CA GLU A 6 -7.85 -7.69 -7.26
C GLU A 6 -6.92 -6.57 -6.81
N GLN A 7 -6.78 -5.51 -7.62
CA GLN A 7 -5.99 -4.34 -7.23
C GLN A 7 -6.58 -3.62 -6.02
N LEU A 8 -7.90 -3.45 -5.98
CA LEU A 8 -8.57 -2.79 -4.86
C LEU A 8 -8.35 -3.59 -3.56
N GLU A 9 -8.55 -4.90 -3.58
CA GLU A 9 -8.36 -5.76 -2.40
C GLU A 9 -6.92 -5.71 -1.87
N LEU A 10 -5.92 -5.66 -2.75
CA LEU A 10 -4.52 -5.52 -2.34
C LEU A 10 -4.23 -4.16 -1.72
N VAL A 11 -4.80 -3.08 -2.27
CA VAL A 11 -4.64 -1.73 -1.73
C VAL A 11 -5.33 -1.58 -0.37
N GLU A 12 -6.55 -2.08 -0.21
CA GLU A 12 -7.26 -2.02 1.08
C GLU A 12 -6.49 -2.80 2.17
N LYS A 13 -5.97 -3.99 1.85
CA LYS A 13 -5.14 -4.75 2.80
C LYS A 13 -3.88 -3.99 3.21
N ALA A 14 -3.24 -3.27 2.28
CA ALA A 14 -2.06 -2.47 2.59
C ALA A 14 -2.40 -1.27 3.49
N ILE A 15 -3.53 -0.61 3.23
CA ILE A 15 -4.06 0.48 4.06
C ILE A 15 -4.37 -0.03 5.46
N GLU A 16 -5.14 -1.11 5.59
CA GLU A 16 -5.50 -1.71 6.89
C GLU A 16 -4.26 -2.09 7.72
N HIS A 17 -3.19 -2.56 7.07
CA HIS A 17 -1.95 -2.90 7.76
C HIS A 17 -1.31 -1.65 8.37
N LEU A 18 -1.27 -0.53 7.64
CA LEU A 18 -0.72 0.73 8.14
C LEU A 18 -1.62 1.36 9.21
N GLU A 19 -2.95 1.27 9.08
CA GLU A 19 -3.88 1.80 10.09
C GLU A 19 -3.79 1.07 11.44
N LYS A 20 -3.36 -0.19 11.45
CA LYS A 20 -3.15 -0.98 12.68
C LYS A 20 -1.89 -0.60 13.45
N LYS A 21 -0.97 0.17 12.85
CA LYS A 21 0.25 0.61 13.53
C LYS A 21 -0.05 1.73 14.52
N GLU A 22 0.51 1.65 15.73
CA GLU A 22 0.38 2.72 16.73
C GLU A 22 0.99 4.04 16.25
N SER A 23 2.06 3.96 15.46
CA SER A 23 2.72 5.12 14.84
C SER A 23 3.29 4.76 13.48
N LEU A 24 3.16 5.69 12.53
CA LEU A 24 3.75 5.57 11.20
C LEU A 24 5.04 6.39 11.09
N THR A 25 6.07 5.81 10.48
CA THR A 25 7.26 6.56 10.08
C THR A 25 6.90 7.62 9.03
N PRO A 26 7.76 8.64 8.78
CA PRO A 26 7.55 9.57 7.68
C PRO A 26 7.36 8.87 6.33
N GLU A 27 8.15 7.84 6.04
CA GLU A 27 8.06 7.06 4.80
C GLU A 27 6.73 6.30 4.70
N GLU A 28 6.27 5.72 5.80
CA GLU A 28 4.99 5.02 5.86
C GLU A 28 3.80 5.98 5.72
N ARG A 29 3.90 7.21 6.24
CA ARG A 29 2.87 8.24 6.04
C ARG A 29 2.75 8.66 4.58
N GLU A 30 3.87 8.83 3.88
CA GLU A 30 3.84 9.12 2.44
C GLU A 30 3.31 7.93 1.64
N LEU A 31 3.71 6.71 1.99
CA LEU A 31 3.16 5.50 1.38
C LEU A 31 1.66 5.35 1.63
N TYR A 32 1.18 5.68 2.83
CA TYR A 32 -0.24 5.68 3.17
C TYR A 32 -1.02 6.64 2.28
N LYS A 33 -0.52 7.87 2.08
CA LYS A 33 -1.14 8.82 1.14
C LYS A 33 -1.16 8.28 -0.30
N ASP A 34 -0.05 7.70 -0.76
CA ASP A 34 0.04 7.09 -2.09
C ASP A 34 -1.02 5.98 -2.27
N LEU A 35 -1.23 5.15 -1.24
CA LEU A 35 -2.24 4.09 -1.25
C LEU A 35 -3.68 4.63 -1.26
N ILE A 36 -3.96 5.71 -0.52
CA ILE A 36 -5.27 6.37 -0.53
C ILE A 36 -5.58 6.94 -1.92
N ILE A 37 -4.62 7.64 -2.53
CA ILE A 37 -4.76 8.17 -3.89
C ILE A 37 -4.99 7.01 -4.89
N LEU A 38 -4.21 5.94 -4.77
CA LEU A 38 -4.35 4.76 -5.62
C LEU A 38 -5.74 4.11 -5.47
N ARG A 39 -6.26 3.98 -4.25
CA ARG A 39 -7.62 3.50 -3.99
C ARG A 39 -8.67 4.36 -4.66
N GLU A 40 -8.56 5.68 -4.55
CA GLU A 40 -9.49 6.62 -5.18
C GLU A 40 -9.47 6.46 -6.71
N GLN A 41 -8.29 6.40 -7.31
CA GLN A 41 -8.13 6.15 -8.75
C GLN A 41 -8.70 4.80 -9.17
N ILE A 42 -8.50 3.74 -8.38
CA ILE A 42 -9.08 2.42 -8.65
C ILE A 42 -10.61 2.52 -8.66
N ASN A 43 -11.21 3.22 -7.70
CA ASN A 43 -12.65 3.35 -7.53
C ASN A 43 -13.34 4.25 -8.57
N GLN A 44 -12.60 5.09 -9.30
CA GLN A 44 -13.15 5.91 -10.37
C GLN A 44 -13.87 5.06 -11.44
N LYS A 45 -14.93 5.66 -12.01
CA LYS A 45 -15.74 5.03 -13.07
C LYS A 45 -14.90 4.80 -14.33
N ASP A 46 -14.04 5.76 -14.65
CA ASP A 46 -13.09 5.73 -15.77
C ASP A 46 -11.72 5.22 -15.28
N TYR A 47 -11.73 4.01 -14.73
CA TYR A 47 -10.56 3.38 -14.13
C TYR A 47 -9.40 3.24 -15.15
N GLU A 48 -8.33 4.01 -14.94
CA GLU A 48 -7.09 3.97 -15.74
C GLU A 48 -5.84 3.97 -14.85
N VAL A 49 -5.72 2.97 -13.97
CA VAL A 49 -4.48 2.76 -13.20
C VAL A 49 -3.52 1.89 -13.99
N SER A 50 -2.33 2.41 -14.31
CA SER A 50 -1.30 1.61 -14.96
C SER A 50 -0.74 0.55 -14.01
N TRP A 51 -0.48 -0.65 -14.54
CA TRP A 51 0.13 -1.73 -13.76
C TRP A 51 1.50 -1.35 -13.18
N GLN A 52 2.27 -0.52 -13.88
CA GLN A 52 3.57 -0.05 -13.40
C GLN A 52 3.42 0.85 -12.16
N MET A 53 2.47 1.78 -12.18
CA MET A 53 2.21 2.65 -11.02
C MET A 53 1.71 1.82 -9.83
N PHE A 54 0.75 0.93 -10.06
CA PHE A 54 0.23 0.02 -9.05
C PHE A 54 1.35 -0.82 -8.42
N LEU A 55 2.12 -1.55 -9.22
CA LEU A 55 3.19 -2.43 -8.72
C LEU A 55 4.27 -1.65 -7.99
N ARG A 56 4.61 -0.43 -8.43
CA ARG A 56 5.59 0.40 -7.75
C ARG A 56 5.16 0.75 -6.32
N ILE A 57 3.90 1.11 -6.11
CA ILE A 57 3.37 1.45 -4.79
C ILE A 57 3.29 0.19 -3.91
N ILE A 58 2.78 -0.92 -4.45
CA ILE A 58 2.67 -2.18 -3.71
C ILE A 58 4.05 -2.76 -3.34
N LEU A 59 5.04 -2.69 -4.23
CA LEU A 59 6.40 -3.15 -3.91
C LEU A 59 7.04 -2.30 -2.81
N ARG A 60 6.84 -0.98 -2.83
CA ARG A 60 7.30 -0.10 -1.74
C ARG A 60 6.67 -0.50 -0.41
N PHE A 61 5.37 -0.84 -0.40
CA PHE A 61 4.70 -1.36 0.79
C PHE A 61 5.31 -2.67 1.27
N CYS A 62 5.48 -3.67 0.40
CA CYS A 62 6.08 -4.95 0.80
C CYS A 62 7.48 -4.78 1.40
N ILE A 63 8.30 -3.89 0.85
CA ILE A 63 9.64 -3.59 1.38
C ILE A 63 9.55 -2.92 2.75
N ALA A 64 8.63 -1.98 2.95
CA ALA A 64 8.46 -1.29 4.22
C ALA A 64 8.02 -2.26 5.33
N VAL A 65 7.07 -3.15 5.03
CA VAL A 65 6.61 -4.19 5.96
C VAL A 65 7.71 -5.19 6.28
N ALA A 66 8.39 -5.74 5.26
CA ALA A 66 9.45 -6.72 5.48
C ALA A 66 10.63 -6.14 6.28
N SER A 67 10.99 -4.88 6.02
CA SER A 67 12.05 -4.19 6.78
C SER A 67 11.66 -4.01 8.24
N HIS A 68 10.39 -3.71 8.53
CA HIS A 68 9.89 -3.56 9.89
C HIS A 68 9.93 -4.89 10.66
N GLU A 69 9.45 -5.98 10.06
CA GLU A 69 9.50 -7.32 10.66
C GLU A 69 10.93 -7.75 10.97
N ILE A 70 11.89 -7.46 10.07
CA ILE A 70 13.31 -7.75 10.29
C ILE A 70 13.87 -6.95 11.47
N ILE A 71 13.56 -5.65 11.57
CA ILE A 71 14.02 -4.80 12.68
C ILE A 71 13.47 -5.31 14.01
N GLU A 72 12.16 -5.61 14.08
CA GLU A 72 11.54 -6.17 15.29
C GLU A 72 12.17 -7.51 15.70
N HIS A 73 12.44 -8.39 14.74
CA HIS A 73 13.08 -9.69 15.01
C HIS A 73 14.53 -9.55 15.49
N LEU A 74 15.26 -8.54 15.02
CA LEU A 74 16.65 -8.30 15.41
C LEU A 74 16.78 -7.59 16.78
N LYS A 75 15.69 -7.06 17.36
CA LYS A 75 15.69 -6.28 18.62
C LYS A 75 16.73 -5.16 18.65
N ILE A 76 17.01 -4.56 17.50
CA ILE A 76 17.84 -3.35 17.36
C ILE A 76 16.91 -2.14 17.42
#